data_AF-A2DXA7-F1
#
_entry.id   AF-A2DXA7-F1
#
_cell.length_a   1.000
_cell.length_b   1.000
_cell.length_c   1.000
_cell.angle_alpha   90.00
_cell.angle_beta   90.00
_cell.angle_gamma   90.00
#
_symmetry.space_group_name_H-M   'P 1'
#
loop_
_entity.id
_entity.type
_entity.pdbx_description
1 polymer ?
#
loop_
_entity_poly.entity_id
_entity_poly.type
_entity_poly.pdbx_seq_one_letter_code
_entity_poly.pdbx_strand_id
1 'polypeptide(L)'
;MGELPKEDMYAQWNDCKIQAQNDTDTKAVNKFLKLREFLMKYSDNSSLIICTIPIPKVNVTPELWTSLMGFVSDSMPPFIWSRGNNENVITFSA
;
A
#
# COMPACT_ATOMS: atom_id res chain seq x y z
N MET A 1 -2.43 10.53 -16.32
CA MET A 1 -1.27 9.86 -15.69
C MET A 1 -1.04 10.57 -14.37
N GLY A 2 -1.13 9.86 -13.23
CA GLY A 2 -0.85 10.48 -11.94
C GLY A 2 0.64 10.81 -11.82
N GLU A 3 0.97 11.87 -11.09
CA GLU A 3 2.36 12.24 -10.77
C GLU A 3 3.14 11.06 -10.20
N LEU A 4 4.45 11.01 -10.43
CA LEU A 4 5.32 10.01 -9.82
C LEU A 4 5.44 10.24 -8.31
N PRO A 5 5.75 9.20 -7.51
CA PRO A 5 6.20 9.37 -6.13
C PRO A 5 7.39 10.33 -6.06
N LYS A 6 7.53 10.99 -4.92
CA LYS A 6 8.67 11.84 -4.60
C LYS A 6 9.94 11.00 -4.42
N GLU A 7 11.08 11.64 -4.65
CA GLU A 7 12.41 11.02 -4.59
C GLU A 7 12.77 10.46 -3.20
N ASP A 8 12.27 11.08 -2.13
CA ASP A 8 12.47 10.60 -0.75
C ASP A 8 11.82 9.24 -0.51
N MET A 9 10.63 9.00 -1.07
CA MET A 9 9.97 7.69 -1.00
C MET A 9 10.72 6.62 -1.76
N TYR A 10 11.31 6.97 -2.91
CA TYR A 10 12.16 6.05 -3.66
C TYR A 10 13.43 5.70 -2.88
N ALA A 11 14.05 6.66 -2.20
CA ALA A 11 15.21 6.39 -1.35
C ALA A 11 14.86 5.40 -0.22
N GLN A 12 13.77 5.64 0.50
CA GLN A 12 13.30 4.74 1.57
C GLN A 12 12.96 3.33 1.05
N TRP A 13 12.36 3.25 -0.14
CA TRP A 13 12.07 1.97 -0.77
C TRP A 13 13.34 1.24 -1.22
N ASN A 14 14.34 1.96 -1.73
CA ASN A 14 15.61 1.36 -2.17
C ASN A 14 16.41 0.78 -1.00
N ASP A 15 16.25 1.32 0.21
CA ASP A 15 16.80 0.73 1.44
C ASP A 15 16.13 -0.61 1.79
N CYS A 16 14.88 -0.83 1.34
CA CYS A 16 14.25 -2.14 1.42
C CYS A 16 14.97 -3.09 0.44
N LYS A 17 15.60 -4.14 0.95
CA LYS A 17 16.43 -5.08 0.16
C LYS A 17 15.65 -5.91 -0.89
N ILE A 18 14.35 -5.66 -1.08
CA ILE A 18 13.45 -6.38 -1.98
C ILE A 18 13.06 -5.45 -3.12
N GLN A 19 13.47 -5.80 -4.33
CA GLN A 19 13.37 -4.93 -5.50
C GLN A 19 12.42 -5.49 -6.55
N ALA A 20 11.80 -4.58 -7.32
CA ALA A 20 10.99 -4.93 -8.47
C ALA A 20 11.87 -5.55 -9.57
N GLN A 21 11.43 -6.67 -10.13
CA GLN A 21 12.17 -7.39 -11.18
C GLN A 21 11.61 -7.09 -12.57
N ASN A 22 10.32 -6.77 -12.66
CA ASN A 22 9.62 -6.53 -13.93
C ASN A 22 8.94 -5.16 -13.97
N ASP A 23 8.64 -4.66 -15.18
CA ASP A 23 7.90 -3.39 -15.36
C ASP A 23 6.53 -3.36 -14.67
N THR A 24 5.88 -4.52 -14.55
CA THR A 24 4.59 -4.64 -13.85
C THR A 24 4.75 -4.42 -12.35
N ASP A 25 5.86 -4.89 -11.78
CA ASP A 25 6.21 -4.75 -10.38
C ASP A 25 6.55 -3.29 -10.09
N THR A 26 7.33 -2.64 -10.94
CA THR A 26 7.64 -1.20 -10.83
C THR A 26 6.38 -0.35 -10.80
N LYS A 27 5.38 -0.66 -11.65
CA LYS A 27 4.08 0.03 -11.62
C LYS A 27 3.31 -0.24 -10.33
N ALA A 28 3.43 -1.42 -9.73
CA ALA A 28 2.84 -1.73 -8.43
C ALA A 28 3.55 -0.94 -7.32
N VAL A 29 4.89 -1.00 -7.26
CA VAL A 29 5.71 -0.23 -6.31
C VAL A 29 5.30 1.25 -6.33
N ASN A 30 5.30 1.89 -7.50
CA ASN A 30 4.96 3.31 -7.61
C ASN A 30 3.56 3.65 -7.06
N LYS A 31 2.58 2.75 -7.20
CA LYS A 31 1.23 2.96 -6.62
C LYS A 31 1.24 2.89 -5.10
N PHE A 32 2.01 1.97 -4.52
CA PHE A 32 2.13 1.82 -3.07
C PHE A 32 2.93 2.95 -2.44
N LEU A 33 4.03 3.39 -3.06
CA LEU A 33 4.78 4.56 -2.61
C LEU A 33 3.87 5.78 -2.56
N LYS A 34 3.08 5.99 -3.62
CA LYS A 34 2.13 7.10 -3.68
C LYS A 34 1.00 6.99 -2.65
N LEU A 35 0.53 5.77 -2.37
CA LEU A 35 -0.44 5.54 -1.29
C LEU A 35 0.14 5.95 0.07
N ARG A 36 1.39 5.57 0.36
CA ARG A 36 2.08 5.97 1.59
C ARG A 36 2.20 7.49 1.71
N GLU A 37 2.56 8.18 0.62
CA GLU A 37 2.61 9.65 0.62
C GLU A 37 1.28 10.30 1.00
N PHE A 38 0.18 9.78 0.44
CA PHE A 38 -1.15 10.29 0.77
C PHE A 38 -1.53 10.01 2.22
N LEU A 39 -1.21 8.81 2.72
CA LEU A 39 -1.47 8.44 4.10
C LEU A 39 -0.66 9.30 5.08
N MET A 40 0.63 9.52 4.83
CA MET A 40 1.46 10.42 5.64
C MET A 40 0.96 11.87 5.55
N LYS A 41 0.51 12.32 4.37
CA LYS A 41 0.05 13.70 4.21
C LYS A 41 -1.27 13.98 4.94
N TYR A 42 -2.20 13.03 4.93
CA TYR A 42 -3.58 13.28 5.36
C TYR A 42 -4.01 12.50 6.61
N SER A 43 -3.28 11.46 6.98
CA SER A 43 -3.70 10.51 8.02
C SER A 43 -2.66 10.23 9.09
N ASP A 44 -1.51 10.90 9.08
CA ASP A 44 -0.42 10.75 10.07
C ASP A 44 -0.85 10.93 11.53
N ASN A 45 -1.83 11.80 11.77
CA ASN A 45 -2.37 12.06 13.12
C ASN A 45 -3.72 11.39 13.40
N SER A 46 -4.10 10.37 12.63
CA SER A 46 -5.37 9.66 12.83
C SER A 46 -5.29 8.70 14.02
N SER A 47 -6.41 8.47 14.71
CA SER A 47 -6.46 7.47 15.79
C SER A 47 -6.41 6.03 15.29
N LEU A 48 -6.90 5.78 14.06
CA LEU A 48 -6.92 4.48 13.39
C LEU A 48 -7.00 4.71 11.87
N ILE A 49 -6.29 3.90 11.10
CA ILE A 49 -6.37 3.89 9.64
C ILE A 49 -6.92 2.54 9.19
N ILE A 50 -8.04 2.56 8.47
CA ILE A 50 -8.61 1.38 7.81
C ILE A 50 -8.40 1.57 6.31
N CYS A 51 -7.57 0.71 5.70
CA CYS A 51 -7.25 0.78 4.28
C CYS A 51 -7.62 -0.51 3.57
N THR A 52 -8.16 -0.39 2.36
CA THR A 52 -8.52 -1.55 1.54
C THR A 52 -7.27 -2.29 1.08
N ILE A 53 -7.21 -3.62 1.30
CA ILE A 53 -6.12 -4.46 0.78
C ILE A 53 -6.25 -4.54 -0.74
N PRO A 54 -5.24 -4.08 -1.51
CA PRO A 54 -5.25 -4.26 -2.94
C PRO A 54 -5.10 -5.75 -3.30
N ILE A 55 -5.58 -6.15 -4.47
CA ILE A 55 -5.46 -7.54 -4.91
C ILE A 55 -4.09 -7.71 -5.60
N PRO A 56 -3.22 -8.63 -5.15
CA PRO A 56 -1.98 -8.89 -5.85
C PRO A 56 -2.29 -9.42 -7.26
N LYS A 57 -1.55 -8.93 -8.25
CA LYS A 57 -1.61 -9.51 -9.59
C LYS A 57 -0.89 -10.87 -9.58
N VAL A 58 -1.31 -11.79 -10.45
CA VAL A 58 -0.84 -13.18 -10.51
C VAL A 58 0.69 -13.31 -10.54
N ASN A 59 1.40 -12.32 -11.08
CA ASN A 59 2.85 -12.39 -11.30
C ASN A 59 3.68 -11.68 -10.22
N VAL A 60 3.07 -11.16 -9.15
CA VAL A 60 3.81 -10.48 -8.06
C VAL A 60 4.31 -11.54 -7.08
N THR A 61 5.60 -11.50 -6.73
CA THR A 61 6.15 -12.45 -5.75
C THR A 61 5.56 -12.19 -4.35
N PRO A 62 5.34 -13.24 -3.53
CA PRO A 62 4.84 -13.06 -2.17
C PRO A 62 5.72 -12.15 -1.31
N GLU A 63 7.05 -12.19 -1.49
CA GLU A 63 7.96 -11.31 -0.74
C GLU A 63 7.74 -9.85 -1.12
N LEU A 64 7.72 -9.52 -2.42
CA LEU A 64 7.48 -8.16 -2.88
C LEU A 64 6.13 -7.64 -2.40
N TRP A 65 5.09 -8.47 -2.49
CA TRP A 65 3.76 -8.10 -2.03
C TRP A 65 3.72 -7.76 -0.54
N THR A 66 4.29 -8.62 0.30
CA THR A 66 4.29 -8.45 1.75
C THR A 66 5.15 -7.26 2.16
N SER A 67 6.29 -7.05 1.50
CA SER A 67 7.14 -5.88 1.71
C SER A 67 6.46 -4.58 1.34
N LEU A 68 5.67 -4.54 0.26
CA LEU A 68 4.90 -3.36 -0.11
C LEU A 68 3.81 -3.04 0.91
N MET A 69 3.09 -4.06 1.40
CA MET A 69 2.10 -3.87 2.46
C MET A 69 2.75 -3.36 3.75
N GLY A 70 3.86 -3.97 4.17
CA GLY A 70 4.64 -3.57 5.33
C GLY A 70 5.17 -2.15 5.20
N PHE A 71 5.76 -1.80 4.06
CA PHE A 71 6.28 -0.47 3.77
C PHE A 71 5.21 0.61 3.87
N VAL A 72 3.99 0.36 3.38
CA VAL A 72 2.91 1.35 3.49
C VAL A 72 2.43 1.53 4.93
N SER A 73 2.28 0.44 5.69
CA SER A 73 1.78 0.50 7.08
C SER A 73 2.85 0.86 8.12
N ASP A 74 4.13 0.80 7.76
CA ASP A 74 5.23 1.05 8.69
C ASP A 74 5.22 2.50 9.20
N SER A 75 5.50 2.71 10.48
CA SER A 75 5.55 4.04 11.10
C SER A 75 4.24 4.86 10.93
N MET A 76 3.10 4.19 10.76
CA MET A 76 1.77 4.81 10.74
C MET A 76 1.06 4.60 12.10
N PRO A 77 0.01 5.37 12.42
CA PRO A 77 -0.93 5.04 13.50
C PRO A 77 -1.50 3.62 13.34
N PRO A 78 -2.23 3.08 14.35
CA PRO A 78 -2.84 1.75 14.26
C PRO A 78 -3.50 1.53 12.89
N PHE A 79 -3.04 0.50 12.17
CA PHE A 79 -3.35 0.31 10.75
C PHE A 79 -4.02 -1.04 10.52
N ILE A 80 -5.17 -1.03 9.85
CA ILE A 80 -5.91 -2.23 9.48
C ILE A 80 -6.03 -2.32 7.97
N TRP A 81 -5.50 -3.40 7.45
CA TRP A 81 -5.71 -3.89 6.11
C TRP A 81 -7.05 -4.67 6.07
N SER A 82 -8.05 -4.14 5.36
CA SER A 82 -9.39 -4.75 5.25
C SER A 82 -9.77 -5.11 3.82
N ARG A 83 -10.46 -6.23 3.63
CA ARG A 83 -10.99 -6.64 2.32
C ARG A 83 -12.27 -7.44 2.50
N GLY A 84 -13.32 -7.05 1.78
CA GLY A 84 -14.57 -7.82 1.72
C GLY A 84 -14.46 -9.03 0.79
N ASN A 85 -15.37 -9.99 0.95
CA ASN A 85 -15.54 -11.13 0.05
C ASN A 85 -16.34 -10.79 -1.23
N ASN A 86 -16.61 -9.50 -1.49
CA ASN A 86 -17.46 -8.98 -2.58
C ASN A 86 -18.94 -9.39 -2.53
N GLU A 87 -19.45 -9.84 -1.38
CA GLU A 87 -20.89 -10.05 -1.17
C GLU A 87 -21.57 -8.79 -0.59
N ASN A 88 -22.91 -8.75 -0.60
CA ASN A 88 -23.66 -7.58 -0.16
C ASN A 88 -23.60 -7.42 1.37
N VAL A 89 -22.95 -6.34 1.82
CA VAL A 89 -22.70 -6.05 3.24
C VAL A 89 -23.70 -5.08 3.86
N ILE A 90 -24.49 -4.32 3.07
CA ILE A 90 -25.49 -3.36 3.59
C ILE A 90 -26.83 -4.07 3.83
N THR A 91 -26.78 -5.26 4.39
CA THR A 91 -27.96 -6.03 4.85
C THR A 91 -28.12 -5.97 6.37
N PHE A 92 -27.07 -5.50 7.07
CA PHE A 92 -27.05 -5.30 8.51
C PHE A 92 -26.85 -3.81 8.80
N SER A 93 -27.95 -3.07 8.92
CA SER A 93 -27.97 -1.73 9.51
C SER A 93 -28.56 -1.85 10.91
N ALA A 94 -27.76 -1.55 11.94
CA ALA A 94 -28.24 -1.43 13.32
C ALA A 94 -29.03 -0.14 13.50
#